data_AF-A0A2E4SK24-F1
#
_entry.id   AF-A0A2E4SK24-F1
#
_cell.length_a   1.000
_cell.length_b   1.000
_cell.length_c   1.000
_cell.angle_alpha   90.00
_cell.angle_beta   90.00
_cell.angle_gamma   90.00
#
_symmetry.space_group_name_H-M   'P 1'
#
loop_
_entity.id
_entity.type
_entity.pdbx_description
1 polymer ?
#
loop_
_entity_poly.entity_id
_entity_poly.type
_entity_poly.pdbx_seq_one_letter_code
_entity_poly.pdbx_strand_id
1 'polypeptide(L)'
;MRIVVDQIDCFERPFNLRLPFRYGIVTLEKAIQAFVRVRVSNTTGRYQTGWSAEVMAPKWFDKTPQLSNQANEQQLRESIRIAASTYVKGDPLTPFALHASRYRAIVDNAGQIGLNPLVASYGQALLDRAILDACCQMKEINFFDAINTNLPDIKPSALTADFSHFDMDRHLSTLVPRAQLWLRHTIGMADALDDTDLIGRTVPDDRLPVTLQQVISVHKPRYFKIKLSGNTIFDRDRLKRIAKELSSVSQRYGFSLDGNEQYESFDEFHEAFLQFLDDPSLASFMSQCLFIEQPVKRENTFCRTTRIPPNLPPVIIDEADSGPDSFVEALQLGYRGVSSKQCKGIYRSLINHARVRIHGPNFLITAEDLTTQAGINVQQDLALAALLGIEHIEKNGHFYVNGMAGAEADEQRRFLQLHPTLYQGIDQTTHLRIIEGKINLRDLSGPGFATHAYPDFKQSAPVLQVD
;
A
#
# COMPACT_ATOMS: atom_id res chain seq x y z
N MET A 1 11.08 -22.38 8.17
CA MET A 1 10.38 -23.09 9.29
C MET A 1 9.08 -23.66 8.75
N ARG A 2 8.69 -24.90 9.07
CA ARG A 2 7.39 -25.46 8.65
C ARG A 2 6.33 -25.21 9.72
N ILE A 3 5.14 -24.78 9.32
CA ILE A 3 4.01 -24.42 10.17
C ILE A 3 2.70 -25.03 9.65
N VAL A 4 1.73 -25.19 10.54
CA VAL A 4 0.33 -25.47 10.25
C VAL A 4 -0.48 -24.27 10.70
N VAL A 5 -1.51 -23.89 9.93
CA VAL A 5 -2.46 -22.85 10.32
C VAL A 5 -3.59 -23.51 11.11
N ASP A 6 -3.66 -23.20 12.40
CA ASP A 6 -4.58 -23.86 13.34
C ASP A 6 -5.91 -23.13 13.46
N GLN A 7 -5.92 -21.81 13.30
CA GLN A 7 -7.11 -20.97 13.48
C GLN A 7 -6.92 -19.64 12.78
N ILE A 8 -8.00 -19.13 12.18
CA ILE A 8 -8.06 -17.80 11.57
C ILE A 8 -9.30 -17.08 12.08
N ASP A 9 -9.10 -15.90 12.67
CA ASP A 9 -10.18 -14.99 13.07
C ASP A 9 -10.07 -13.69 12.28
N CYS A 10 -11.19 -13.20 11.76
CA CYS A 10 -11.28 -11.90 11.09
C CYS A 10 -12.18 -10.95 11.87
N PHE A 11 -11.75 -9.70 11.98
CA PHE A 11 -12.48 -8.60 12.61
C PHE A 11 -12.58 -7.42 11.66
N GLU A 12 -13.53 -6.54 11.92
CA GLU A 12 -13.74 -5.32 11.14
C GLU A 12 -13.88 -4.11 12.07
N ARG A 13 -13.35 -2.97 11.64
CA ARG A 13 -13.53 -1.69 12.30
C ARG A 13 -13.91 -0.63 11.26
N PRO A 14 -15.15 -0.13 11.26
CA PRO A 14 -15.50 1.01 10.42
C PRO A 14 -14.80 2.27 10.91
N PHE A 15 -14.46 3.18 9.99
CA PHE A 15 -13.92 4.50 10.32
C PHE A 15 -14.43 5.55 9.35
N ASN A 16 -14.49 6.80 9.82
CA ASN A 16 -14.81 7.96 9.00
C ASN A 16 -13.53 8.72 8.67
N LEU A 17 -13.50 9.31 7.47
CA LEU A 17 -12.48 10.26 7.09
C LEU A 17 -12.85 11.64 7.67
N ARG A 18 -11.84 12.39 8.12
CA ARG A 18 -11.99 13.81 8.50
C ARG A 18 -12.15 14.71 7.27
N LEU A 19 -11.54 14.30 6.14
CA LEU A 19 -11.61 15.00 4.86
C LEU A 19 -12.00 13.99 3.78
N PRO A 20 -12.99 14.30 2.92
CA PRO A 20 -13.32 13.43 1.78
C PRO A 20 -12.10 13.24 0.88
N PHE A 21 -11.78 12.00 0.53
CA PHE A 21 -10.65 11.68 -0.34
C PHE A 21 -11.13 11.26 -1.73
N ARG A 22 -10.89 12.10 -2.75
CA ARG A 22 -11.24 11.78 -4.14
C ARG A 22 -10.06 11.17 -4.90
N TYR A 23 -10.22 9.93 -5.33
CA TYR A 23 -9.28 9.20 -6.20
C TYR A 23 -10.04 8.45 -7.30
N GLY A 24 -9.50 8.50 -8.52
CA GLY A 24 -10.18 8.00 -9.71
C GLY A 24 -11.65 8.48 -9.77
N ILE A 25 -12.58 7.53 -9.79
CA ILE A 25 -14.02 7.80 -9.96
C ILE A 25 -14.81 7.95 -8.64
N VAL A 26 -14.16 7.83 -7.47
CA VAL A 26 -14.85 7.80 -6.18
C VAL A 26 -14.37 8.92 -5.25
N THR A 27 -15.29 9.40 -4.39
CA THR A 27 -14.95 10.19 -3.21
C THR A 27 -15.24 9.34 -1.98
N LEU A 28 -14.19 9.04 -1.20
CA LEU A 28 -14.28 8.25 0.01
C LEU A 28 -14.52 9.17 1.23
N GLU A 29 -15.52 8.85 2.04
CA GLU A 29 -15.83 9.56 3.29
C GLU A 29 -15.78 8.64 4.52
N LYS A 30 -15.89 7.34 4.29
CA LYS A 30 -15.81 6.29 5.30
C LYS A 30 -15.32 5.00 4.64
N ALA A 31 -14.72 4.12 5.42
CA ALA A 31 -14.34 2.79 4.97
C ALA A 31 -14.31 1.82 6.17
N ILE A 32 -13.93 0.58 5.88
CA ILE A 32 -13.78 -0.47 6.88
C ILE A 32 -12.34 -0.94 6.85
N GLN A 33 -11.74 -1.13 8.02
CA GLN A 33 -10.47 -1.81 8.16
C GLN A 33 -10.72 -3.26 8.58
N ALA A 34 -10.19 -4.21 7.81
CA ALA A 34 -10.12 -5.61 8.15
C ALA A 34 -8.92 -5.89 9.06
N PHE A 35 -9.07 -6.79 10.02
CA PHE A 35 -7.99 -7.31 10.84
C PHE A 35 -8.04 -8.83 10.81
N VAL A 36 -6.89 -9.47 10.58
CA VAL A 36 -6.79 -10.93 10.61
C VAL A 36 -5.85 -11.33 11.74
N ARG A 37 -6.29 -12.30 12.54
CA ARG A 37 -5.52 -12.97 13.57
C ARG A 37 -5.35 -14.44 13.18
N VAL A 38 -4.11 -14.91 13.08
CA VAL A 38 -3.80 -16.29 12.72
C VAL A 38 -3.01 -16.95 13.82
N ARG A 39 -3.45 -18.12 14.28
CA ARG A 39 -2.66 -19.01 15.12
C ARG A 39 -1.97 -20.04 14.23
N VAL A 40 -0.66 -20.20 14.41
CA VAL A 40 0.13 -21.22 13.73
C VAL A 40 0.88 -22.09 14.73
N SER A 41 0.99 -23.37 14.43
CA SER A 41 1.81 -24.33 15.18
C SER A 41 2.97 -24.82 14.32
N ASN A 42 4.13 -25.07 14.93
CA ASN A 42 5.26 -25.69 14.25
C ASN A 42 5.29 -27.21 14.48
N THR A 43 6.21 -27.90 13.81
CA THR A 43 6.35 -29.36 13.93
C THR A 43 6.81 -29.86 15.30
N THR A 44 7.19 -28.97 16.23
CA THR A 44 7.54 -29.31 17.61
C THR A 44 6.38 -29.04 18.59
N GLY A 45 5.22 -28.61 18.10
CA GLY A 45 4.05 -28.30 18.92
C GLY A 45 4.06 -26.91 19.57
N ARG A 46 5.06 -26.05 19.30
CA ARG A 46 5.02 -24.64 19.73
C ARG A 46 4.04 -23.91 18.82
N TYR A 47 3.15 -23.11 19.41
CA TYR A 47 2.25 -22.24 18.67
C TYR A 47 2.51 -20.77 18.96
N GLN A 48 2.12 -19.93 18.02
CA GLN A 48 2.09 -18.48 18.21
C GLN A 48 0.98 -17.85 17.36
N THR A 49 0.54 -16.67 17.78
CA THR A 49 -0.44 -15.86 17.07
C THR A 49 0.23 -14.67 16.41
N GLY A 50 -0.19 -14.35 15.19
CA GLY A 50 0.22 -13.15 14.48
C GLY A 50 -0.98 -12.41 13.90
N TRP A 51 -0.75 -11.15 13.54
CA TRP A 51 -1.79 -10.21 13.13
C TRP A 51 -1.43 -9.46 11.86
N SER A 52 -2.46 -9.03 11.15
CA SER A 52 -2.36 -8.08 10.05
C SER A 52 -3.63 -7.24 9.98
N ALA A 53 -3.55 -6.11 9.29
CA ALA A 53 -4.70 -5.26 9.05
C ALA A 53 -4.61 -4.57 7.68
N GLU A 54 -5.75 -4.32 7.06
CA GLU A 54 -5.84 -3.65 5.76
C GLU A 54 -7.17 -2.92 5.57
N VAL A 55 -7.18 -1.82 4.81
CA VAL A 55 -8.41 -1.11 4.46
C VAL A 55 -9.13 -1.81 3.30
N MET A 56 -10.44 -2.02 3.48
CA MET A 56 -11.35 -2.44 2.43
C MET A 56 -11.74 -1.25 1.55
N ALA A 57 -10.81 -0.79 0.71
CA ALA A 57 -11.03 0.41 -0.12
C ALA A 57 -12.00 0.14 -1.27
N PRO A 58 -13.17 0.82 -1.32
CA PRO A 58 -14.11 0.68 -2.41
C PRO A 58 -13.54 1.29 -3.71
N LYS A 59 -13.97 0.77 -4.86
CA LYS A 59 -13.61 1.31 -6.18
C LYS A 59 -12.11 1.42 -6.47
N TRP A 60 -11.26 0.69 -5.74
CA TRP A 60 -9.85 0.51 -6.07
C TRP A 60 -9.57 -0.89 -6.61
N PHE A 61 -9.98 -1.96 -5.91
CA PHE A 61 -9.81 -3.34 -6.38
C PHE A 61 -10.71 -3.71 -7.56
N ASP A 62 -11.91 -3.13 -7.62
CA ASP A 62 -12.88 -3.34 -8.69
C ASP A 62 -13.60 -2.03 -8.98
N LYS A 63 -13.34 -1.48 -10.18
CA LYS A 63 -13.87 -0.19 -10.65
C LYS A 63 -15.18 -0.33 -11.44
N THR A 64 -15.78 -1.52 -11.49
CA THR A 64 -17.05 -1.77 -12.20
C THR A 64 -18.10 -0.73 -11.78
N PRO A 65 -18.63 0.10 -12.70
CA PRO A 65 -19.49 1.24 -12.35
C PRO A 65 -20.74 0.85 -11.56
N GLN A 66 -21.31 -0.32 -11.84
CA GLN A 66 -22.56 -0.81 -11.28
C GLN A 66 -22.43 -1.29 -9.81
N LEU A 67 -21.21 -1.56 -9.33
CA LEU A 67 -21.01 -1.99 -7.95
C LEU A 67 -21.20 -0.83 -6.98
N SER A 68 -21.83 -1.07 -5.83
CA SER A 68 -21.82 -0.10 -4.72
C SER A 68 -20.52 -0.23 -3.90
N ASN A 69 -20.22 0.77 -3.05
CA ASN A 69 -19.11 0.65 -2.11
C ASN A 69 -19.27 -0.57 -1.19
N GLN A 70 -20.50 -0.82 -0.72
CA GLN A 70 -20.82 -2.01 0.10
C GLN A 70 -20.60 -3.32 -0.68
N ALA A 71 -20.90 -3.35 -1.98
CA ALA A 71 -20.61 -4.51 -2.82
C ALA A 71 -19.09 -4.73 -2.95
N ASN A 72 -18.29 -3.67 -3.11
CA ASN A 72 -16.83 -3.81 -3.11
C ASN A 72 -16.30 -4.32 -1.76
N GLU A 73 -16.79 -3.80 -0.65
CA GLU A 73 -16.43 -4.31 0.68
C GLU A 73 -16.80 -5.79 0.82
N GLN A 74 -17.97 -6.20 0.32
CA GLN A 74 -18.36 -7.61 0.31
C GLN A 74 -17.42 -8.48 -0.54
N GLN A 75 -16.97 -8.00 -1.71
CA GLN A 75 -15.98 -8.72 -2.51
C GLN A 75 -14.69 -8.99 -1.71
N LEU A 76 -14.24 -8.02 -0.90
CA LEU A 76 -13.04 -8.16 -0.07
C LEU A 76 -13.26 -9.09 1.14
N ARG A 77 -14.47 -9.12 1.71
CA ARG A 77 -14.85 -10.14 2.71
C ARG A 77 -14.84 -11.55 2.12
N GLU A 78 -15.40 -11.73 0.91
CA GLU A 78 -15.37 -13.02 0.21
C GLU A 78 -13.93 -13.46 -0.09
N SER A 79 -13.06 -12.53 -0.50
CA SER A 79 -11.64 -12.80 -0.70
C SER A 79 -10.97 -13.34 0.57
N ILE A 80 -11.21 -12.73 1.74
CA ILE A 80 -10.71 -13.24 3.03
C ILE A 80 -11.26 -14.63 3.32
N ARG A 81 -12.57 -14.86 3.12
CA ARG A 81 -13.21 -16.16 3.39
C ARG A 81 -12.62 -17.28 2.52
N ILE A 82 -12.42 -17.02 1.23
CA ILE A 82 -11.82 -17.99 0.29
C ILE A 82 -10.37 -18.30 0.68
N ALA A 83 -9.58 -17.27 1.04
CA ALA A 83 -8.21 -17.48 1.49
C ALA A 83 -8.18 -18.31 2.79
N ALA A 84 -9.01 -17.95 3.78
CA ALA A 84 -9.08 -18.63 5.07
C ALA A 84 -9.46 -20.12 4.94
N SER A 85 -10.46 -20.44 4.13
CA SER A 85 -10.88 -21.84 3.91
C SER A 85 -9.82 -22.69 3.20
N THR A 86 -8.88 -22.06 2.49
CA THR A 86 -7.80 -22.74 1.77
C THR A 86 -6.53 -22.91 2.63
N TYR A 87 -6.40 -22.12 3.69
CA TYR A 87 -5.20 -22.07 4.54
C TYR A 87 -5.30 -22.95 5.79
N VAL A 88 -6.49 -23.05 6.40
CA VAL A 88 -6.70 -23.82 7.64
C VAL A 88 -6.62 -25.32 7.38
N LYS A 89 -5.96 -26.04 8.29
CA LYS A 89 -5.80 -27.52 8.29
C LYS A 89 -5.09 -28.04 7.04
N GLY A 90 -3.94 -28.67 7.24
CA GLY A 90 -3.17 -29.28 6.16
C GLY A 90 -1.78 -29.70 6.60
N ASP A 91 -0.98 -30.13 5.65
CA ASP A 91 0.40 -30.51 5.91
C ASP A 91 1.23 -29.30 6.35
N PRO A 92 2.19 -29.48 7.28
CA PRO A 92 3.09 -28.41 7.65
C PRO A 92 3.87 -27.89 6.43
N LEU A 93 3.82 -26.61 6.13
CA LEU A 93 4.53 -25.99 5.01
C LEU A 93 5.34 -24.79 5.48
N THR A 94 6.35 -24.36 4.70
CA THR A 94 6.96 -23.06 4.94
C THR A 94 5.98 -21.93 4.59
N PRO A 95 6.10 -20.74 5.18
CA PRO A 95 5.17 -19.64 4.90
C PRO A 95 5.03 -19.33 3.40
N PHE A 96 6.13 -19.32 2.64
CA PHE A 96 6.07 -19.10 1.20
C PHE A 96 5.50 -20.31 0.43
N ALA A 97 5.81 -21.55 0.83
CA ALA A 97 5.23 -22.74 0.19
C ALA A 97 3.71 -22.82 0.39
N LEU A 98 3.22 -22.36 1.55
CA LEU A 98 1.79 -22.23 1.80
C LEU A 98 1.18 -21.20 0.83
N HIS A 99 1.76 -20.00 0.74
CA HIS A 99 1.34 -18.99 -0.24
C HIS A 99 1.29 -19.53 -1.67
N ALA A 100 2.39 -20.10 -2.13
CA ALA A 100 2.53 -20.54 -3.50
C ALA A 100 1.58 -21.70 -3.84
N SER A 101 1.41 -22.66 -2.93
CA SER A 101 0.52 -23.82 -3.16
C SER A 101 -0.96 -23.46 -3.13
N ARG A 102 -1.35 -22.36 -2.47
CA ARG A 102 -2.76 -21.94 -2.34
C ARG A 102 -3.20 -20.91 -3.36
N TYR A 103 -2.27 -20.15 -3.94
CA TYR A 103 -2.57 -19.05 -4.86
C TYR A 103 -3.56 -19.44 -5.97
N ARG A 104 -3.29 -20.53 -6.69
CA ARG A 104 -4.12 -20.93 -7.84
C ARG A 104 -5.54 -21.29 -7.42
N ALA A 105 -5.70 -22.08 -6.36
CA ALA A 105 -7.01 -22.45 -5.83
C ALA A 105 -7.81 -21.22 -5.37
N ILE A 106 -7.16 -20.25 -4.72
CA ILE A 106 -7.81 -19.00 -4.28
C ILE A 106 -8.31 -18.21 -5.49
N VAL A 107 -7.47 -18.00 -6.50
CA VAL A 107 -7.85 -17.26 -7.72
C VAL A 107 -8.96 -17.98 -8.48
N ASP A 108 -8.88 -19.30 -8.64
CA ASP A 108 -9.91 -20.07 -9.35
C ASP A 108 -11.26 -20.03 -8.59
N ASN A 109 -11.25 -20.22 -7.27
CA ASN A 109 -12.48 -20.15 -6.44
C ASN A 109 -13.09 -18.73 -6.44
N ALA A 110 -12.25 -17.70 -6.39
CA ALA A 110 -12.69 -16.31 -6.50
C ALA A 110 -13.28 -16.03 -7.89
N GLY A 111 -12.67 -16.55 -8.95
CA GLY A 111 -13.17 -16.44 -10.32
C GLY A 111 -14.54 -17.10 -10.52
N GLN A 112 -14.82 -18.23 -9.87
CA GLN A 112 -16.13 -18.91 -9.93
C GLN A 112 -17.29 -18.04 -9.43
N ILE A 113 -17.02 -17.09 -8.55
CA ILE A 113 -18.01 -16.12 -8.05
C ILE A 113 -17.82 -14.72 -8.63
N GLY A 114 -17.05 -14.58 -9.72
CA GLY A 114 -16.89 -13.35 -10.47
C GLY A 114 -15.93 -12.32 -9.85
N LEU A 115 -15.07 -12.71 -8.90
CA LEU A 115 -14.05 -11.81 -8.36
C LEU A 115 -12.81 -11.79 -9.26
N ASN A 116 -12.29 -10.59 -9.53
CA ASN A 116 -11.06 -10.43 -10.32
C ASN A 116 -9.80 -10.83 -9.50
N PRO A 117 -8.66 -11.11 -10.16
CA PRO A 117 -7.45 -11.57 -9.47
C PRO A 117 -6.90 -10.59 -8.41
N LEU A 118 -7.05 -9.27 -8.62
CA LEU A 118 -6.61 -8.27 -7.65
C LEU A 118 -7.46 -8.36 -6.37
N VAL A 119 -8.78 -8.50 -6.48
CA VAL A 119 -9.67 -8.79 -5.35
C VAL A 119 -9.30 -10.13 -4.69
N ALA A 120 -9.09 -11.19 -5.46
CA ALA A 120 -8.74 -12.52 -4.94
C ALA A 120 -7.44 -12.50 -4.10
N SER A 121 -6.48 -11.64 -4.47
CA SER A 121 -5.21 -11.52 -3.76
C SER A 121 -5.32 -10.86 -2.37
N TYR A 122 -6.36 -10.06 -2.12
CA TYR A 122 -6.52 -9.26 -0.89
C TYR A 122 -6.55 -10.11 0.38
N GLY A 123 -7.38 -11.15 0.41
CA GLY A 123 -7.48 -12.06 1.55
C GLY A 123 -6.16 -12.78 1.80
N GLN A 124 -5.54 -13.29 0.73
CA GLN A 124 -4.26 -13.99 0.84
C GLN A 124 -3.16 -13.07 1.40
N ALA A 125 -3.11 -11.82 0.95
CA ALA A 125 -2.14 -10.83 1.41
C ALA A 125 -2.28 -10.51 2.91
N LEU A 126 -3.49 -10.48 3.46
CA LEU A 126 -3.72 -10.35 4.90
C LEU A 126 -3.21 -11.58 5.66
N LEU A 127 -3.57 -12.78 5.21
CA LEU A 127 -3.20 -14.03 5.88
C LEU A 127 -1.70 -14.25 5.90
N ASP A 128 -1.01 -14.02 4.78
CA ASP A 128 0.43 -14.20 4.67
C ASP A 128 1.20 -13.29 5.64
N ARG A 129 0.74 -12.05 5.82
CA ARG A 129 1.33 -11.12 6.80
C ARG A 129 1.13 -11.58 8.24
N ALA A 130 -0.09 -12.02 8.59
CA ALA A 130 -0.38 -12.52 9.93
C ALA A 130 0.38 -13.81 10.25
N ILE A 131 0.56 -14.70 9.26
CA ILE A 131 1.36 -15.92 9.39
C ILE A 131 2.84 -15.58 9.57
N LEU A 132 3.37 -14.65 8.77
CA LEU A 132 4.75 -14.23 8.89
C LEU A 132 5.00 -13.55 10.24
N ASP A 133 4.08 -12.71 10.69
CA ASP A 133 4.11 -12.13 12.03
C ASP A 133 4.21 -13.21 13.11
N ALA A 134 3.31 -14.21 13.08
CA ALA A 134 3.33 -15.32 14.02
C ALA A 134 4.66 -16.10 14.00
N CYS A 135 5.24 -16.28 12.80
CA CYS A 135 6.53 -16.94 12.62
C CYS A 135 7.69 -16.14 13.22
N CYS A 136 7.70 -14.82 13.01
CA CYS A 136 8.66 -13.90 13.63
C CYS A 136 8.55 -13.93 15.16
N GLN A 137 7.33 -13.85 15.69
CA GLN A 137 7.04 -13.95 17.12
C GLN A 137 7.51 -15.30 17.70
N MET A 138 7.29 -16.41 16.99
CA MET A 138 7.72 -17.74 17.43
C MET A 138 9.26 -17.89 17.46
N LYS A 139 9.95 -17.14 16.59
CA LYS A 139 11.41 -17.11 16.52
C LYS A 139 12.04 -16.01 17.38
N GLU A 140 11.24 -15.13 17.95
CA GLU A 140 11.68 -13.97 18.74
C GLU A 140 12.63 -13.06 17.95
N ILE A 141 12.38 -12.93 16.64
CA ILE A 141 13.15 -12.05 15.74
C ILE A 141 12.23 -11.02 15.09
N ASN A 142 12.81 -9.90 14.68
CA ASN A 142 12.08 -8.87 13.95
C ASN A 142 11.88 -9.26 12.48
N PHE A 143 10.95 -8.57 11.83
CA PHE A 143 10.64 -8.72 10.41
C PHE A 143 11.86 -8.66 9.49
N PHE A 144 12.76 -7.71 9.73
CA PHE A 144 13.91 -7.47 8.86
C PHE A 144 14.85 -8.67 8.89
N ASP A 145 15.18 -9.18 10.08
CA ASP A 145 16.00 -10.37 10.24
C ASP A 145 15.31 -11.62 9.68
N ALA A 146 13.99 -11.72 9.86
CA ALA A 146 13.21 -12.83 9.31
C ALA A 146 13.28 -12.87 7.78
N ILE A 147 13.21 -11.72 7.10
CA ILE A 147 13.37 -11.68 5.64
C ILE A 147 14.83 -11.85 5.23
N ASN A 148 15.79 -11.20 5.89
CA ASN A 148 17.21 -11.30 5.56
C ASN A 148 17.76 -12.72 5.69
N THR A 149 17.19 -13.53 6.57
CA THR A 149 17.52 -14.96 6.74
C THR A 149 16.61 -15.90 5.95
N ASN A 150 15.74 -15.35 5.10
CA ASN A 150 14.72 -16.05 4.33
C ASN A 150 13.88 -17.04 5.16
N LEU A 151 13.44 -16.63 6.36
CA LEU A 151 12.52 -17.41 7.21
C LEU A 151 11.29 -17.95 6.47
N PRO A 152 10.65 -17.20 5.53
CA PRO A 152 9.51 -17.70 4.77
C PRO A 152 9.85 -18.82 3.79
N ASP A 153 11.12 -19.00 3.45
CA ASP A 153 11.62 -19.91 2.42
C ASP A 153 11.20 -19.51 0.99
N ILE A 154 11.38 -18.24 0.64
CA ILE A 154 11.08 -17.70 -0.70
C ILE A 154 12.05 -18.31 -1.70
N LYS A 155 11.50 -19.08 -2.64
CA LYS A 155 12.24 -19.79 -3.68
C LYS A 155 11.50 -19.68 -5.01
N PRO A 156 12.18 -19.90 -6.15
CA PRO A 156 11.49 -20.11 -7.41
C PRO A 156 10.40 -21.17 -7.30
N SER A 157 9.24 -20.86 -7.83
CA SER A 157 8.06 -21.74 -7.87
C SER A 157 7.39 -21.66 -9.23
N ALA A 158 6.30 -22.42 -9.42
CA ALA A 158 5.48 -22.31 -10.62
C ALA A 158 4.91 -20.90 -10.86
N LEU A 159 4.79 -20.08 -9.80
CA LEU A 159 4.33 -18.68 -9.90
C LEU A 159 5.40 -17.73 -10.45
N THR A 160 6.62 -18.21 -10.66
CA THR A 160 7.78 -17.34 -10.78
C THR A 160 8.91 -17.92 -11.65
N ALA A 161 8.52 -18.53 -12.77
CA ALA A 161 9.47 -19.20 -13.67
C ALA A 161 10.55 -18.24 -14.21
N ASP A 162 10.23 -16.95 -14.37
CA ASP A 162 11.09 -15.90 -14.88
C ASP A 162 12.33 -15.63 -14.02
N PHE A 163 12.29 -15.91 -12.70
CA PHE A 163 13.44 -15.71 -11.80
C PHE A 163 14.10 -17.00 -11.32
N SER A 164 13.86 -18.14 -11.96
CA SER A 164 14.33 -19.46 -11.49
C SER A 164 15.83 -19.60 -11.20
N HIS A 165 16.69 -18.76 -11.80
CA HIS A 165 18.14 -18.74 -11.57
C HIS A 165 18.62 -17.61 -10.64
N PHE A 166 17.71 -16.81 -10.08
CA PHE A 166 18.03 -15.72 -9.18
C PHE A 166 18.29 -16.24 -7.76
N ASP A 167 19.45 -15.86 -7.21
CA ASP A 167 19.83 -16.21 -5.85
C ASP A 167 19.05 -15.34 -4.84
N MET A 168 17.85 -15.82 -4.49
CA MET A 168 16.95 -15.11 -3.60
C MET A 168 17.51 -15.01 -2.18
N ASP A 169 18.20 -16.04 -1.69
CA ASP A 169 18.82 -16.03 -0.36
C ASP A 169 19.87 -14.92 -0.26
N ARG A 170 20.78 -14.85 -1.24
CA ARG A 170 21.77 -13.77 -1.31
C ARG A 170 21.14 -12.41 -1.49
N HIS A 171 20.09 -12.31 -2.31
CA HIS A 171 19.40 -11.04 -2.50
C HIS A 171 18.80 -10.52 -1.19
N LEU A 172 18.03 -11.36 -0.50
CA LEU A 172 17.39 -11.00 0.76
C LEU A 172 18.43 -10.69 1.84
N SER A 173 19.53 -11.44 1.92
CA SER A 173 20.59 -11.19 2.92
C SER A 173 21.32 -9.86 2.73
N THR A 174 21.18 -9.21 1.57
CA THR A 174 21.78 -7.90 1.28
C THR A 174 20.85 -6.71 1.53
N LEU A 175 19.59 -6.96 1.90
CA LEU A 175 18.66 -5.87 2.17
C LEU A 175 19.03 -5.15 3.47
N VAL A 176 19.12 -3.83 3.37
CA VAL A 176 19.41 -2.95 4.50
C VAL A 176 18.18 -2.07 4.74
N PRO A 177 17.41 -2.32 5.81
CA PRO A 177 16.24 -1.51 6.11
C PRO A 177 16.59 -0.05 6.36
N ARG A 178 15.77 0.86 5.85
CA ARG A 178 15.89 2.27 6.19
C ARG A 178 15.41 2.55 7.61
N ALA A 179 16.17 3.35 8.35
CA ALA A 179 15.76 3.82 9.68
C ALA A 179 14.66 4.89 9.64
N GLN A 180 14.50 5.55 8.49
CA GLN A 180 13.52 6.62 8.26
C GLN A 180 13.04 6.56 6.81
N LEU A 181 11.78 6.94 6.60
CA LEU A 181 11.20 7.15 5.27
C LEU A 181 10.77 8.60 5.13
N TRP A 182 10.86 9.15 3.93
CA TRP A 182 10.20 10.40 3.64
C TRP A 182 8.70 10.17 3.41
N LEU A 183 7.88 11.05 3.98
CA LEU A 183 6.48 11.14 3.62
C LEU A 183 6.37 11.63 2.16
N ARG A 184 5.67 10.85 1.33
CA ARG A 184 5.10 11.33 0.07
C ARG A 184 3.63 11.68 0.30
N HIS A 185 3.33 12.97 0.35
CA HIS A 185 1.97 13.46 0.61
C HIS A 185 1.13 13.44 -0.66
N THR A 186 -0.02 12.77 -0.60
CA THR A 186 -0.98 12.77 -1.70
C THR A 186 -1.78 14.06 -1.75
N ILE A 187 -1.84 14.65 -2.94
CA ILE A 187 -2.70 15.76 -3.30
C ILE A 187 -3.83 15.16 -4.14
N GLY A 188 -4.96 14.88 -3.48
CA GLY A 188 -6.18 14.40 -4.10
C GLY A 188 -6.78 15.41 -5.07
N MET A 189 -7.65 14.96 -5.99
CA MET A 189 -8.24 15.83 -7.01
C MET A 189 -9.13 16.94 -6.43
N ALA A 190 -9.74 16.69 -5.27
CA ALA A 190 -10.65 17.63 -4.61
C ALA A 190 -10.00 18.41 -3.47
N ASP A 191 -8.74 18.13 -3.14
CA ASP A 191 -8.06 18.70 -2.00
C ASP A 191 -7.92 20.21 -2.13
N ALA A 192 -8.10 20.90 -1.01
CA ALA A 192 -7.84 22.32 -0.90
C ALA A 192 -6.33 22.57 -0.95
N LEU A 193 -5.89 23.45 -1.83
CA LEU A 193 -4.47 23.81 -1.96
C LEU A 193 -4.12 24.94 -1.00
N ASP A 194 -5.03 25.90 -0.87
CA ASP A 194 -4.92 27.10 -0.03
C ASP A 194 -6.25 27.43 0.66
N ASP A 195 -6.28 28.47 1.49
CA ASP A 195 -7.47 28.87 2.26
C ASP A 195 -8.64 29.34 1.39
N THR A 196 -8.40 29.76 0.14
CA THR A 196 -9.48 30.18 -0.77
C THR A 196 -10.33 28.99 -1.23
N ASP A 197 -9.73 27.80 -1.30
CA ASP A 197 -10.47 26.57 -1.61
C ASP A 197 -11.39 26.13 -0.46
N LEU A 198 -11.19 26.65 0.77
CA LEU A 198 -12.01 26.31 1.94
C LEU A 198 -13.32 27.10 2.02
N ILE A 199 -13.48 28.15 1.21
CA ILE A 199 -14.70 28.97 1.21
C ILE A 199 -15.91 28.10 0.88
N GLY A 200 -16.87 28.03 1.81
CA GLY A 200 -18.08 27.21 1.67
C GLY A 200 -17.91 25.72 1.98
N ARG A 201 -16.72 25.28 2.44
CA ARG A 201 -16.49 23.90 2.90
C ARG A 201 -16.62 23.78 4.40
N THR A 202 -17.07 22.62 4.87
CA THR A 202 -16.97 22.24 6.28
C THR A 202 -15.51 21.92 6.60
N VAL A 203 -14.94 22.60 7.58
CA VAL A 203 -13.57 22.40 8.05
C VAL A 203 -13.62 21.64 9.38
N PRO A 204 -12.95 20.48 9.51
CA PRO A 204 -12.86 19.77 10.79
C PRO A 204 -12.14 20.60 11.86
N ASP A 205 -12.63 20.56 13.09
CA ASP A 205 -11.98 21.17 14.26
C ASP A 205 -11.15 20.12 15.02
N ASP A 206 -10.12 19.59 14.35
CA ASP A 206 -9.22 18.54 14.88
C ASP A 206 -7.75 18.97 14.93
N ARG A 207 -7.47 20.26 14.69
CA ARG A 207 -6.12 20.88 14.66
C ARG A 207 -5.16 20.28 13.62
N LEU A 208 -5.64 19.45 12.70
CA LEU A 208 -4.83 18.88 11.64
C LEU A 208 -4.85 19.79 10.40
N PRO A 209 -3.77 19.83 9.61
CA PRO A 209 -3.74 20.56 8.34
C PRO A 209 -4.87 20.13 7.40
N VAL A 210 -5.59 21.09 6.81
CA VAL A 210 -6.70 20.86 5.86
C VAL A 210 -6.41 21.33 4.43
N THR A 211 -5.30 22.06 4.24
CA THR A 211 -4.82 22.52 2.92
C THR A 211 -3.40 22.03 2.64
N LEU A 212 -3.01 21.97 1.35
CA LEU A 212 -1.62 21.70 0.96
C LEU A 212 -0.65 22.72 1.60
N GLN A 213 -1.00 24.00 1.61
CA GLN A 213 -0.20 25.05 2.25
C GLN A 213 0.07 24.75 3.73
N GLN A 214 -0.95 24.34 4.48
CA GLN A 214 -0.81 23.97 5.89
C GLN A 214 0.02 22.68 6.05
N VAL A 215 -0.15 21.70 5.18
CA VAL A 215 0.67 20.47 5.18
C VAL A 215 2.15 20.80 4.96
N ILE A 216 2.48 21.70 4.02
CA ILE A 216 3.84 22.17 3.76
C ILE A 216 4.41 22.85 5.01
N SER A 217 3.63 23.70 5.67
CA SER A 217 4.05 24.41 6.88
C SER A 217 4.30 23.47 8.07
N VAL A 218 3.36 22.55 8.34
CA VAL A 218 3.39 21.68 9.53
C VAL A 218 4.30 20.47 9.34
N HIS A 219 4.15 19.76 8.23
CA HIS A 219 4.85 18.49 8.01
C HIS A 219 6.12 18.64 7.18
N LYS A 220 6.28 19.73 6.41
CA LYS A 220 7.44 19.98 5.54
C LYS A 220 7.83 18.79 4.64
N PRO A 221 6.88 18.12 3.95
CA PRO A 221 7.20 17.05 3.02
C PRO A 221 8.07 17.55 1.86
N ARG A 222 8.93 16.66 1.36
CA ARG A 222 9.69 16.87 0.11
C ARG A 222 9.11 16.11 -1.08
N TYR A 223 8.30 15.10 -0.80
CA TYR A 223 7.75 14.23 -1.83
C TYR A 223 6.24 14.38 -1.87
N PHE A 224 5.69 14.40 -3.08
CA PHE A 224 4.25 14.51 -3.30
C PHE A 224 3.75 13.45 -4.29
N LYS A 225 2.46 13.13 -4.22
CA LYS A 225 1.76 12.33 -5.24
C LYS A 225 0.58 13.13 -5.72
N ILE A 226 0.51 13.45 -7.00
CA ILE A 226 -0.53 14.30 -7.56
C ILE A 226 -1.50 13.40 -8.34
N LYS A 227 -2.76 13.36 -7.91
CA LYS A 227 -3.82 12.64 -8.63
C LYS A 227 -4.24 13.45 -9.86
N LEU A 228 -4.24 12.83 -11.03
CA LEU A 228 -4.77 13.37 -12.27
C LEU A 228 -6.23 12.93 -12.46
N SER A 229 -7.00 13.76 -13.16
CA SER A 229 -8.42 13.51 -13.44
C SER A 229 -8.69 12.90 -14.80
N GLY A 230 -7.71 12.90 -15.70
CA GLY A 230 -7.92 12.55 -17.11
C GLY A 230 -8.47 13.70 -17.94
N ASN A 231 -8.84 14.83 -17.33
CA ASN A 231 -9.22 16.04 -18.02
C ASN A 231 -8.00 16.97 -18.14
N THR A 232 -7.37 16.99 -19.31
CA THR A 232 -6.13 17.75 -19.57
C THR A 232 -6.23 19.24 -19.22
N ILE A 233 -7.38 19.89 -19.44
CA ILE A 233 -7.56 21.31 -19.13
C ILE A 233 -7.58 21.51 -17.62
N PHE A 234 -8.42 20.73 -16.92
CA PHE A 234 -8.52 20.79 -15.46
C PHE A 234 -7.19 20.43 -14.79
N ASP A 235 -6.54 19.36 -15.25
CA ASP A 235 -5.27 18.89 -14.71
C ASP A 235 -4.17 19.94 -14.91
N ARG A 236 -4.08 20.56 -16.09
CA ARG A 236 -3.12 21.65 -16.34
C ARG A 236 -3.33 22.82 -15.39
N ASP A 237 -4.58 23.28 -15.22
CA ASP A 237 -4.87 24.41 -14.32
C ASP A 237 -4.59 24.06 -12.85
N ARG A 238 -4.91 22.82 -12.44
CA ARG A 238 -4.62 22.32 -11.10
C ARG A 238 -3.11 22.18 -10.87
N LEU A 239 -2.35 21.67 -11.82
CA LEU A 239 -0.90 21.56 -11.75
C LEU A 239 -0.24 22.94 -11.61
N LYS A 240 -0.76 23.98 -12.28
CA LYS A 240 -0.24 25.35 -12.12
C LYS A 240 -0.40 25.88 -10.70
N ARG A 241 -1.56 25.62 -10.10
CA ARG A 241 -1.83 26.00 -8.70
C ARG A 241 -0.94 25.22 -7.74
N ILE A 242 -0.78 23.90 -7.94
CA ILE A 242 0.13 23.08 -7.13
C ILE A 242 1.58 23.57 -7.28
N ALA A 243 2.04 23.84 -8.50
CA ALA A 243 3.38 24.35 -8.76
C ALA A 243 3.66 25.67 -8.02
N LYS A 244 2.65 26.56 -7.95
CA LYS A 244 2.72 27.79 -7.16
C LYS A 244 2.91 27.49 -5.67
N GLU A 245 2.11 26.61 -5.08
CA GLU A 245 2.25 26.24 -3.66
C GLU A 245 3.63 25.60 -3.38
N LEU A 246 4.09 24.70 -4.25
CA LEU A 246 5.38 24.02 -4.10
C LEU A 246 6.59 24.94 -4.37
N SER A 247 6.41 26.08 -5.06
CA SER A 247 7.47 27.07 -5.25
C SER A 247 7.96 27.69 -3.92
N SER A 248 7.12 27.64 -2.88
CA SER A 248 7.46 28.11 -1.53
C SER A 248 8.30 27.10 -0.72
N VAL A 249 8.41 25.86 -1.19
CA VAL A 249 9.20 24.82 -0.53
C VAL A 249 10.68 25.13 -0.71
N SER A 250 11.34 25.53 0.38
CA SER A 250 12.76 25.92 0.38
C SER A 250 13.75 24.80 0.02
N GLN A 251 13.28 23.56 0.04
CA GLN A 251 14.09 22.36 -0.21
C GLN A 251 13.71 21.75 -1.56
N ARG A 252 14.65 21.04 -2.19
CA ARG A 252 14.36 20.27 -3.41
C ARG A 252 13.22 19.28 -3.12
N TYR A 253 12.20 19.32 -3.96
CA TYR A 253 11.05 18.41 -3.92
C TYR A 253 11.02 17.52 -5.15
N GLY A 254 10.21 16.47 -5.10
CA GLY A 254 9.85 15.63 -6.24
C GLY A 254 8.42 15.15 -6.12
N PHE A 255 7.80 14.78 -7.22
CA PHE A 255 6.44 14.25 -7.19
C PHE A 255 6.23 13.10 -8.16
N SER A 256 5.26 12.25 -7.87
CA SER A 256 4.69 11.35 -8.87
C SER A 256 3.37 11.91 -9.40
N LEU A 257 3.06 11.58 -10.65
CA LEU A 257 1.72 11.75 -11.22
C LEU A 257 1.01 10.41 -11.19
N ASP A 258 -0.21 10.38 -10.69
CA ASP A 258 -1.01 9.17 -10.63
C ASP A 258 -2.31 9.39 -11.40
N GLY A 259 -2.43 8.70 -12.52
CA GLY A 259 -3.63 8.77 -13.35
C GLY A 259 -4.76 7.87 -12.86
N ASN A 260 -4.52 6.94 -11.94
CA ASN A 260 -5.53 6.11 -11.27
C ASN A 260 -6.57 5.54 -12.27
N GLU A 261 -6.11 5.12 -13.46
CA GLU A 261 -6.92 4.61 -14.57
C GLU A 261 -7.89 5.62 -15.22
N GLN A 262 -7.58 6.92 -15.22
CA GLN A 262 -8.44 7.96 -15.80
C GLN A 262 -8.28 8.17 -17.31
N TYR A 263 -7.23 7.65 -17.94
CA TYR A 263 -7.02 7.75 -19.40
C TYR A 263 -7.46 6.46 -20.10
N GLU A 264 -8.10 6.57 -21.26
CA GLU A 264 -8.57 5.41 -22.05
C GLU A 264 -7.40 4.67 -22.70
N SER A 265 -6.38 5.41 -23.12
CA SER A 265 -5.20 4.88 -23.81
C SER A 265 -3.92 5.57 -23.36
N PHE A 266 -2.78 4.93 -23.65
CA PHE A 266 -1.48 5.54 -23.36
C PHE A 266 -1.21 6.74 -24.26
N ASP A 267 -1.68 6.73 -25.50
CA ASP A 267 -1.51 7.84 -26.45
C ASP A 267 -2.22 9.10 -25.93
N GLU A 268 -3.45 8.95 -25.44
CA GLU A 268 -4.20 10.06 -24.81
C GLU A 268 -3.45 10.64 -23.60
N PHE A 269 -2.94 9.79 -22.71
CA PHE A 269 -2.12 10.24 -21.58
C PHE A 269 -0.85 10.96 -22.06
N HIS A 270 -0.18 10.41 -23.07
CA HIS A 270 1.06 10.96 -23.59
C HIS A 270 0.85 12.34 -24.21
N GLU A 271 -0.23 12.53 -24.98
CA GLU A 271 -0.62 13.84 -25.51
C GLU A 271 -0.91 14.86 -24.40
N ALA A 272 -1.60 14.46 -23.33
CA ALA A 272 -1.83 15.31 -22.18
C ALA A 272 -0.51 15.69 -21.48
N PHE A 273 0.40 14.72 -21.30
CA PHE A 273 1.69 14.94 -20.68
C PHE A 273 2.59 15.90 -21.48
N LEU A 274 2.59 15.78 -22.82
CA LEU A 274 3.29 16.72 -23.69
C LEU A 274 2.74 18.15 -23.54
N GLN A 275 1.42 18.32 -23.44
CA GLN A 275 0.84 19.64 -23.19
C GLN A 275 1.28 20.24 -21.84
N PHE A 276 1.55 19.42 -20.82
CA PHE A 276 2.09 19.91 -19.54
C PHE A 276 3.56 20.33 -19.67
N LEU A 277 4.34 19.63 -20.48
CA LEU A 277 5.74 19.99 -20.76
C LEU A 277 5.87 21.24 -21.62
N ASP A 278 4.98 21.41 -22.61
CA ASP A 278 4.99 22.52 -23.55
C ASP A 278 4.50 23.84 -22.92
N ASP A 279 3.78 23.78 -21.80
CA ASP A 279 3.38 24.95 -21.05
C ASP A 279 4.57 25.55 -20.28
N PRO A 280 5.05 26.77 -20.63
CA PRO A 280 6.24 27.35 -20.00
C PRO A 280 6.09 27.56 -18.48
N SER A 281 4.86 27.71 -17.98
CA SER A 281 4.59 27.86 -16.56
C SER A 281 4.69 26.54 -15.78
N LEU A 282 4.71 25.39 -16.48
CA LEU A 282 4.80 24.06 -15.90
C LEU A 282 6.09 23.31 -16.25
N ALA A 283 6.77 23.64 -17.35
CA ALA A 283 7.95 22.90 -17.82
C ALA A 283 8.99 22.61 -16.70
N SER A 284 9.36 23.64 -15.93
CA SER A 284 10.29 23.47 -14.80
C SER A 284 9.71 22.61 -13.67
N PHE A 285 8.41 22.73 -13.40
CA PHE A 285 7.73 21.91 -12.40
C PHE A 285 7.71 20.43 -12.84
N MET A 286 7.32 20.16 -14.08
CA MET A 286 7.25 18.81 -14.67
C MET A 286 8.61 18.11 -14.70
N SER A 287 9.73 18.85 -14.76
CA SER A 287 11.08 18.27 -14.63
C SER A 287 11.37 17.62 -13.27
N GLN A 288 10.55 17.89 -12.24
CA GLN A 288 10.64 17.26 -10.92
C GLN A 288 9.78 15.99 -10.80
N CYS A 289 9.10 15.57 -11.88
CA CYS A 289 8.32 14.34 -11.91
C CYS A 289 9.24 13.11 -11.82
N LEU A 290 9.07 12.34 -10.75
CA LEU A 290 9.87 11.16 -10.41
C LEU A 290 9.42 9.93 -11.20
N PHE A 291 8.10 9.75 -11.33
CA PHE A 291 7.48 8.65 -12.06
C PHE A 291 5.99 8.93 -12.31
N ILE A 292 5.42 8.14 -13.21
CA ILE A 292 3.99 8.16 -13.57
C ILE A 292 3.38 6.82 -13.15
N GLU A 293 2.29 6.86 -12.39
CA GLU A 293 1.58 5.69 -11.86
C GLU A 293 0.27 5.47 -12.60
N GLN A 294 0.09 4.22 -13.07
CA GLN A 294 -1.13 3.68 -13.67
C GLN A 294 -2.01 4.70 -14.41
N PRO A 295 -1.50 5.33 -15.50
CA PRO A 295 -2.26 6.35 -16.21
C PRO A 295 -3.51 5.76 -16.90
N VAL A 296 -3.35 4.58 -17.49
CA VAL A 296 -4.36 3.92 -18.32
C VAL A 296 -5.15 2.89 -17.52
N LYS A 297 -6.40 2.67 -17.89
CA LYS A 297 -7.22 1.55 -17.39
C LYS A 297 -6.48 0.22 -17.41
N ARG A 298 -6.64 -0.57 -16.35
CA ARG A 298 -5.95 -1.85 -16.17
C ARG A 298 -6.27 -2.85 -17.28
N GLU A 299 -7.48 -2.82 -17.81
CA GLU A 299 -7.93 -3.64 -18.95
C GLU A 299 -7.18 -3.32 -20.25
N ASN A 300 -6.70 -2.09 -20.41
CA ASN A 300 -5.95 -1.63 -21.57
C ASN A 300 -4.43 -1.57 -21.34
N THR A 301 -3.98 -1.82 -20.10
CA THR A 301 -2.56 -1.69 -19.71
C THR A 301 -1.65 -2.61 -20.53
N PHE A 302 -2.10 -3.84 -20.77
CA PHE A 302 -1.33 -4.84 -21.52
C PHE A 302 -1.65 -4.88 -23.02
N CYS A 303 -2.24 -3.81 -23.57
CA CYS A 303 -2.51 -3.72 -24.99
C CYS A 303 -1.19 -3.80 -25.80
N ARG A 304 -1.12 -4.74 -26.76
CA ARG A 304 0.11 -5.04 -27.50
C ARG A 304 0.60 -3.90 -28.40
N THR A 305 -0.23 -2.89 -28.68
CA THR A 305 0.16 -1.69 -29.41
C THR A 305 0.78 -0.62 -28.51
N THR A 306 0.58 -0.69 -27.19
CA THR A 306 1.18 0.25 -26.24
C THR A 306 2.70 0.19 -26.29
N ARG A 307 3.35 1.34 -26.50
CA ARG A 307 4.81 1.48 -26.42
C ARG A 307 5.14 2.72 -25.61
N ILE A 308 5.70 2.54 -24.42
CA ILE A 308 6.05 3.65 -23.54
C ILE A 308 7.38 4.26 -24.01
N PRO A 309 7.41 5.56 -24.35
CA PRO A 309 8.64 6.23 -24.75
C PRO A 309 9.68 6.26 -23.62
N PRO A 310 10.97 5.97 -23.91
CA PRO A 310 12.00 5.89 -22.87
C PRO A 310 12.37 7.26 -22.27
N ASN A 311 12.00 8.36 -22.92
CA ASN A 311 12.25 9.75 -22.50
C ASN A 311 11.22 10.27 -21.48
N LEU A 312 10.10 9.58 -21.25
CA LEU A 312 9.21 9.92 -20.15
C LEU A 312 9.87 9.58 -18.81
N PRO A 313 9.43 10.17 -17.68
CA PRO A 313 9.65 9.58 -16.37
C PRO A 313 9.24 8.10 -16.37
N PRO A 314 9.86 7.22 -15.55
CA PRO A 314 9.42 5.83 -15.43
C PRO A 314 7.91 5.72 -15.24
N VAL A 315 7.26 4.93 -16.08
CA VAL A 315 5.84 4.59 -15.92
C VAL A 315 5.76 3.27 -15.18
N ILE A 316 4.93 3.23 -14.14
CA ILE A 316 4.73 2.06 -13.28
C ILE A 316 3.31 1.52 -13.39
N ILE A 317 3.16 0.22 -13.17
CA ILE A 317 1.86 -0.41 -12.95
C ILE A 317 1.49 -0.38 -11.45
N ASP A 318 0.22 -0.09 -11.17
CA ASP A 318 -0.40 -0.22 -9.84
C ASP A 318 -1.58 -1.18 -9.92
N GLU A 319 -2.78 -0.73 -10.28
CA GLU A 319 -3.96 -1.60 -10.34
C GLU A 319 -3.86 -2.73 -11.37
N ALA A 320 -2.99 -2.61 -12.38
CA ALA A 320 -2.71 -3.69 -13.33
C ALA A 320 -1.80 -4.79 -12.75
N ASP A 321 -1.11 -4.56 -11.63
CA ASP A 321 -0.33 -5.59 -10.90
C ASP A 321 -1.27 -6.51 -10.10
N SER A 322 -2.01 -7.35 -10.83
CA SER A 322 -3.06 -8.22 -10.30
C SER A 322 -2.63 -9.68 -10.14
N GLY A 323 -1.57 -10.11 -10.82
CA GLY A 323 -1.09 -11.50 -10.85
C GLY A 323 0.43 -11.62 -10.91
N PRO A 324 1.02 -12.80 -10.62
CA PRO A 324 2.47 -13.00 -10.60
C PRO A 324 3.19 -12.57 -11.87
N ASP A 325 2.53 -12.63 -13.03
CA ASP A 325 3.11 -12.30 -14.33
C ASP A 325 2.91 -10.84 -14.76
N SER A 326 2.09 -10.06 -14.03
CA SER A 326 1.70 -8.69 -14.44
C SER A 326 2.89 -7.77 -14.68
N PHE A 327 3.91 -7.82 -13.81
CA PHE A 327 5.11 -7.00 -14.01
C PHE A 327 5.98 -7.50 -15.17
N VAL A 328 6.06 -8.82 -15.37
CA VAL A 328 6.79 -9.42 -16.50
C VAL A 328 6.19 -8.99 -17.83
N GLU A 329 4.86 -8.96 -17.93
CA GLU A 329 4.15 -8.44 -19.10
C GLU A 329 4.37 -6.94 -19.29
N ALA A 330 4.31 -6.14 -18.21
CA ALA A 330 4.52 -4.69 -18.27
C ALA A 330 5.92 -4.33 -18.83
N LEU A 331 6.94 -5.08 -18.43
CA LEU A 331 8.32 -4.88 -18.90
C LEU A 331 8.43 -4.99 -20.43
N GLN A 332 7.62 -5.84 -21.07
CA GLN A 332 7.61 -6.01 -22.53
C GLN A 332 7.04 -4.78 -23.27
N LEU A 333 6.30 -3.92 -22.58
CA LEU A 333 5.64 -2.74 -23.15
C LEU A 333 6.39 -1.43 -22.85
N GLY A 334 7.52 -1.51 -22.14
CA GLY A 334 8.35 -0.36 -21.78
C GLY A 334 8.05 0.25 -20.41
N TYR A 335 7.19 -0.38 -19.59
CA TYR A 335 7.06 0.00 -18.19
C TYR A 335 8.40 -0.22 -17.47
N ARG A 336 8.75 0.70 -16.56
CA ARG A 336 10.02 0.66 -15.83
C ARG A 336 9.83 0.56 -14.32
N GLY A 337 8.64 0.18 -13.87
CA GLY A 337 8.44 -0.11 -12.46
C GLY A 337 7.07 -0.66 -12.12
N VAL A 338 6.91 -0.93 -10.84
CA VAL A 338 5.71 -1.51 -10.24
C VAL A 338 5.55 -0.99 -8.82
N SER A 339 4.32 -0.79 -8.39
CA SER A 339 4.02 -0.43 -7.00
C SER A 339 4.16 -1.62 -6.05
N SER A 340 4.64 -1.38 -4.84
CA SER A 340 4.48 -2.23 -3.66
C SER A 340 3.31 -1.69 -2.84
N LYS A 341 2.32 -2.55 -2.55
CA LYS A 341 1.22 -2.28 -1.61
C LYS A 341 1.00 -3.51 -0.76
N GLN A 342 0.82 -3.34 0.55
CA GLN A 342 0.57 -4.46 1.45
C GLN A 342 -0.68 -5.26 1.08
N CYS A 343 -1.72 -4.59 0.57
CA CYS A 343 -2.95 -5.22 0.11
C CYS A 343 -2.78 -6.17 -1.09
N LYS A 344 -1.66 -6.10 -1.83
CA LYS A 344 -1.33 -7.02 -2.94
C LYS A 344 -0.47 -8.20 -2.52
N GLY A 345 0.13 -8.12 -1.34
CA GLY A 345 0.94 -9.18 -0.74
C GLY A 345 2.43 -8.85 -0.63
N ILE A 346 3.00 -9.26 0.51
CA ILE A 346 4.41 -9.11 0.81
C ILE A 346 5.31 -9.90 -0.14
N TYR A 347 4.96 -11.15 -0.45
CA TYR A 347 5.79 -12.00 -1.31
C TYR A 347 5.86 -11.44 -2.74
N ARG A 348 4.74 -10.93 -3.26
CA ARG A 348 4.70 -10.21 -4.54
C ARG A 348 5.66 -9.02 -4.54
N SER A 349 5.68 -8.24 -3.45
CA SER A 349 6.56 -7.08 -3.32
C SER A 349 8.05 -7.46 -3.30
N LEU A 350 8.41 -8.53 -2.57
CA LEU A 350 9.79 -9.06 -2.53
C LEU A 350 10.23 -9.64 -3.88
N ILE A 351 9.35 -10.38 -4.56
CA ILE A 351 9.60 -10.93 -5.90
C ILE A 351 9.76 -9.80 -6.93
N ASN A 352 8.89 -8.80 -6.91
CA ASN A 352 9.00 -7.65 -7.80
C ASN A 352 10.24 -6.80 -7.51
N HIS A 353 10.68 -6.71 -6.25
CA HIS A 353 11.96 -6.08 -5.91
C HIS A 353 13.15 -6.85 -6.51
N ALA A 354 13.15 -8.19 -6.43
CA ALA A 354 14.15 -9.02 -7.09
C ALA A 354 14.16 -8.79 -8.62
N ARG A 355 12.98 -8.77 -9.27
CA ARG A 355 12.85 -8.45 -10.71
C ARG A 355 13.44 -7.09 -11.05
N VAL A 356 13.12 -6.05 -10.28
CA VAL A 356 13.71 -4.71 -10.47
C VAL A 356 15.24 -4.77 -10.42
N ARG A 357 15.84 -5.53 -9.49
CA ARG A 357 17.30 -5.70 -9.43
C ARG A 357 17.88 -6.41 -10.64
N ILE A 358 17.20 -7.43 -11.16
CA ILE A 358 17.60 -8.16 -12.38
C ILE A 358 17.63 -7.21 -13.58
N HIS A 359 16.61 -6.36 -13.71
CA HIS A 359 16.51 -5.41 -14.84
C HIS A 359 17.46 -4.21 -14.73
N GLY A 360 17.89 -3.85 -13.52
CA GLY A 360 18.95 -2.89 -13.27
C GLY A 360 18.47 -1.50 -12.83
N PRO A 361 19.38 -0.51 -12.79
CA PRO A 361 19.19 0.73 -12.03
C PRO A 361 18.12 1.69 -12.57
N ASN A 362 17.68 1.50 -13.82
CA ASN A 362 16.65 2.32 -14.45
C ASN A 362 15.22 1.83 -14.14
N PHE A 363 15.11 0.74 -13.38
CA PHE A 363 13.85 0.16 -12.95
C PHE A 363 13.63 0.44 -11.46
N LEU A 364 12.37 0.56 -11.08
CA LEU A 364 12.03 0.94 -9.71
C LEU A 364 10.82 0.19 -9.17
N ILE A 365 10.82 0.02 -7.85
CA ILE A 365 9.65 -0.34 -7.07
C ILE A 365 9.28 0.86 -6.20
N THR A 366 7.99 1.19 -6.13
CA THR A 366 7.50 2.30 -5.31
C THR A 366 6.70 1.80 -4.11
N ALA A 367 6.51 2.61 -3.07
CA ALA A 367 5.69 2.25 -1.92
C ALA A 367 4.41 3.10 -1.92
N GLU A 368 3.31 2.49 -2.34
CA GLU A 368 2.02 3.16 -2.53
C GLU A 368 1.02 2.80 -1.42
N ASP A 369 0.04 3.66 -1.21
CA ASP A 369 -0.88 3.58 -0.08
C ASP A 369 -2.28 3.12 -0.50
N LEU A 370 -3.04 2.66 0.49
CA LEU A 370 -4.47 2.43 0.38
C LEU A 370 -5.20 3.04 1.59
N THR A 371 -4.80 4.26 1.97
CA THR A 371 -5.27 4.93 3.20
C THR A 371 -4.94 4.09 4.42
N THR A 372 -3.67 3.68 4.54
CA THR A 372 -3.23 2.83 5.65
C THR A 372 -3.51 3.52 7.00
N GLN A 373 -4.18 2.80 7.90
CA GLN A 373 -4.58 3.32 9.20
C GLN A 373 -3.44 3.23 10.21
N ALA A 374 -3.38 4.19 11.14
CA ALA A 374 -2.53 4.09 12.32
C ALA A 374 -2.83 2.80 13.10
N GLY A 375 -1.79 2.16 13.62
CA GLY A 375 -1.83 0.80 14.16
C GLY A 375 -1.06 -0.20 13.28
N ILE A 376 -1.46 -1.47 13.32
CA ILE A 376 -0.74 -2.56 12.63
C ILE A 376 -0.59 -2.32 11.12
N ASN A 377 -1.60 -1.75 10.46
CA ASN A 377 -1.58 -1.56 9.00
C ASN A 377 -0.40 -0.66 8.59
N VAL A 378 -0.32 0.57 9.11
CA VAL A 378 0.78 1.47 8.77
C VAL A 378 2.14 0.94 9.24
N GLN A 379 2.21 0.23 10.37
CA GLN A 379 3.47 -0.34 10.87
C GLN A 379 4.05 -1.38 9.92
N GLN A 380 3.23 -2.33 9.49
CA GLN A 380 3.65 -3.37 8.54
C GLN A 380 4.02 -2.76 7.19
N ASP A 381 3.22 -1.80 6.72
CA ASP A 381 3.47 -1.10 5.46
C ASP A 381 4.81 -0.33 5.46
N LEU A 382 5.07 0.45 6.51
CA LEU A 382 6.34 1.15 6.68
C LEU A 382 7.53 0.19 6.80
N ALA A 383 7.38 -0.92 7.53
CA ALA A 383 8.43 -1.92 7.68
C ALA A 383 8.79 -2.57 6.34
N LEU A 384 7.80 -2.91 5.50
CA LEU A 384 8.08 -3.45 4.16
C LEU A 384 8.78 -2.42 3.28
N ALA A 385 8.29 -1.18 3.20
CA ALA A 385 8.92 -0.15 2.38
C ALA A 385 10.37 0.13 2.82
N ALA A 386 10.61 0.14 4.14
CA ALA A 386 11.95 0.30 4.70
C ALA A 386 12.88 -0.85 4.30
N LEU A 387 12.42 -2.10 4.42
CA LEU A 387 13.16 -3.29 4.03
C LEU A 387 13.52 -3.28 2.54
N LEU A 388 12.57 -2.87 1.68
CA LEU A 388 12.78 -2.74 0.23
C LEU A 388 13.73 -1.58 -0.15
N GLY A 389 14.20 -0.80 0.82
CA GLY A 389 15.12 0.31 0.60
C GLY A 389 14.49 1.51 -0.14
N ILE A 390 13.15 1.58 -0.21
CA ILE A 390 12.41 2.65 -0.88
C ILE A 390 12.59 3.95 -0.09
N GLU A 391 12.89 5.07 -0.75
CA GLU A 391 13.23 6.32 -0.04
C GLU A 391 12.01 7.06 0.53
N HIS A 392 10.91 7.07 -0.21
CA HIS A 392 9.70 7.81 0.14
C HIS A 392 8.45 6.95 -0.09
N ILE A 393 7.46 7.14 0.78
CA ILE A 393 6.27 6.30 0.84
C ILE A 393 5.00 7.17 0.81
N GLU A 394 4.04 6.81 -0.02
CA GLU A 394 2.71 7.44 0.02
C GLU A 394 2.06 7.14 1.36
N LYS A 395 1.50 8.14 2.03
CA LYS A 395 0.61 7.95 3.18
C LYS A 395 -0.56 8.91 3.07
N ASN A 396 -1.77 8.37 3.07
CA ASN A 396 -3.01 9.12 2.97
C ASN A 396 -3.67 9.22 4.36
N GLY A 397 -3.54 8.18 5.18
CA GLY A 397 -4.15 8.11 6.51
C GLY A 397 -3.74 9.24 7.46
N HIS A 398 -2.54 9.82 7.34
CA HIS A 398 -2.14 10.95 8.19
C HIS A 398 -2.93 12.22 7.92
N PHE A 399 -3.48 12.37 6.71
CA PHE A 399 -4.18 13.59 6.27
C PHE A 399 -5.68 13.40 6.23
N TYR A 400 -6.19 12.27 5.72
CA TYR A 400 -7.62 12.05 5.56
C TYR A 400 -8.28 11.38 6.77
N VAL A 401 -7.52 10.87 7.74
CA VAL A 401 -8.07 10.22 8.94
C VAL A 401 -7.57 10.89 10.22
N ASN A 402 -8.46 11.00 11.21
CA ASN A 402 -8.13 11.50 12.53
C ASN A 402 -7.39 10.43 13.36
N GLY A 403 -6.16 10.09 12.96
CA GLY A 403 -5.27 9.18 13.69
C GLY A 403 -5.94 7.84 14.03
N MET A 404 -5.88 7.47 15.31
CA MET A 404 -6.50 6.26 15.86
C MET A 404 -7.88 6.53 16.49
N ALA A 405 -8.60 7.59 16.12
CA ALA A 405 -9.89 7.95 16.74
C ALA A 405 -10.96 6.86 16.68
N GLY A 406 -10.85 5.90 15.76
CA GLY A 406 -11.73 4.72 15.69
C GLY A 406 -11.41 3.61 16.71
N ALA A 407 -10.34 3.74 17.50
CA ALA A 407 -9.92 2.78 18.51
C ALA A 407 -10.18 3.29 19.93
N GLU A 408 -10.42 2.37 20.86
CA GLU A 408 -10.60 2.67 22.27
C GLU A 408 -9.35 3.35 22.87
N ALA A 409 -9.56 4.22 23.87
CA ALA A 409 -8.50 5.02 24.46
C ALA A 409 -7.34 4.17 25.01
N ASP A 410 -7.61 2.98 25.53
CA ASP A 410 -6.61 2.05 26.05
C ASP A 410 -5.72 1.46 24.95
N GLU A 411 -6.31 1.17 23.78
CA GLU A 411 -5.58 0.72 22.59
C GLU A 411 -4.66 1.85 22.11
N GLN A 412 -5.20 3.06 21.96
CA GLN A 412 -4.43 4.23 21.53
C GLN A 412 -3.21 4.49 22.44
N ARG A 413 -3.43 4.49 23.77
CA ARG A 413 -2.34 4.66 24.74
C ARG A 413 -1.27 3.58 24.61
N ARG A 414 -1.65 2.32 24.38
CA ARG A 414 -0.71 1.21 24.21
C ARG A 414 0.17 1.39 22.96
N PHE A 415 -0.43 1.76 21.83
CA PHE A 415 0.34 2.01 20.60
C PHE A 415 1.31 3.18 20.76
N LEU A 416 0.87 4.29 21.36
CA LEU A 416 1.70 5.46 21.64
C LEU A 416 2.87 5.13 22.59
N GLN A 417 2.61 4.39 23.67
CA GLN A 417 3.63 4.02 24.66
C GLN A 417 4.69 3.08 24.09
N LEU A 418 4.27 2.11 23.25
CA LEU A 418 5.19 1.12 22.68
C LEU A 418 5.95 1.65 21.46
N HIS A 419 5.45 2.70 20.79
CA HIS A 419 6.10 3.29 19.62
C HIS A 419 6.17 4.83 19.71
N PRO A 420 6.90 5.39 20.69
CA PRO A 420 6.92 6.83 20.96
C PRO A 420 7.68 7.66 19.92
N THR A 421 8.48 7.01 19.05
CA THR A 421 9.14 7.68 17.92
C THR A 421 8.28 7.65 16.65
N LEU A 422 7.42 6.63 16.50
CA LEU A 422 6.49 6.49 15.39
C LEU A 422 5.20 7.28 15.59
N TYR A 423 4.71 7.41 16.82
CA TYR A 423 3.45 8.06 17.13
C TYR A 423 3.60 9.30 18.02
N GLN A 424 2.58 10.15 17.98
CA GLN A 424 2.41 11.31 18.86
C GLN A 424 0.94 11.46 19.27
N GLY A 425 0.69 12.12 20.41
CA GLY A 425 -0.65 12.48 20.83
C GLY A 425 -1.03 13.89 20.36
N ILE A 426 -2.23 14.04 19.80
CA ILE A 426 -2.86 15.33 19.48
C ILE A 426 -4.29 15.26 20.00
N ASP A 427 -4.68 16.13 20.92
CA ASP A 427 -6.02 16.18 21.53
C ASP A 427 -6.59 14.80 21.90
N GLN A 428 -5.79 14.04 22.66
CA GLN A 428 -6.07 12.67 23.14
C GLN A 428 -6.09 11.57 22.07
N THR A 429 -5.96 11.92 20.79
CA THR A 429 -5.89 10.96 19.69
C THR A 429 -4.43 10.63 19.37
N THR A 430 -4.15 9.36 19.06
CA THR A 430 -2.81 8.92 18.63
C THR A 430 -2.65 9.05 17.11
N HIS A 431 -1.62 9.74 16.65
CA HIS A 431 -1.34 10.00 15.24
C HIS A 431 0.05 9.54 14.84
N LEU A 432 0.20 9.16 13.56
CA LEU A 432 1.50 8.98 12.95
C LEU A 432 2.33 10.27 13.09
N ARG A 433 3.55 10.13 13.59
CA ARG A 433 4.45 11.24 13.83
C ARG A 433 5.28 11.52 12.58
N ILE A 434 5.14 12.73 12.06
CA ILE A 434 5.91 13.23 10.91
C ILE A 434 6.69 14.45 11.38
N ILE A 435 8.02 14.40 11.25
CA ILE A 435 8.92 15.50 11.63
C ILE A 435 9.77 15.85 10.41
N GLU A 436 9.73 17.12 9.98
CA GLU A 436 10.54 17.62 8.87
C GLU A 436 10.46 16.72 7.61
N GLY A 437 9.24 16.30 7.26
CA GLY A 437 8.93 15.46 6.11
C GLY A 437 9.23 13.98 6.27
N LYS A 438 9.67 13.53 7.45
CA LYS A 438 10.12 12.15 7.68
C LYS A 438 9.31 11.42 8.74
N ILE A 439 9.21 10.11 8.56
CA ILE A 439 8.65 9.14 9.49
C ILE A 439 9.82 8.32 10.07
N ASN A 440 9.92 8.27 11.40
CA ASN A 440 10.97 7.50 12.08
C ASN A 440 10.50 6.06 12.34
N LEU A 441 11.36 5.09 12.02
CA LEU A 441 11.00 3.67 12.03
C LEU A 441 11.74 2.86 13.11
N ARG A 442 12.45 3.53 14.03
CA ARG A 442 13.23 2.86 15.08
C ARG A 442 12.39 1.88 15.89
N ASP A 443 11.12 2.20 16.15
CA ASP A 443 10.24 1.36 16.96
C ASP A 443 9.77 0.08 16.24
N LEU A 444 10.07 -0.11 14.96
CA LEU A 444 9.59 -1.24 14.16
C LEU A 444 10.51 -2.48 14.20
N SER A 445 11.60 -2.45 14.98
CA SER A 445 12.68 -3.45 14.93
C SER A 445 12.63 -4.52 16.03
N GLY A 446 11.52 -4.69 16.75
CA GLY A 446 11.40 -5.78 17.73
C GLY A 446 10.77 -7.06 17.12
N PRO A 447 10.60 -8.12 17.95
CA PRO A 447 9.95 -9.37 17.54
C PRO A 447 8.58 -9.22 16.86
N GLY A 448 8.38 -9.95 15.77
CA GLY A 448 7.15 -9.88 14.97
C GLY A 448 7.31 -9.08 13.68
N PHE A 449 6.20 -8.95 12.95
CA PHE A 449 6.11 -8.08 11.79
C PHE A 449 5.72 -6.66 12.18
N ALA A 450 6.59 -5.98 12.95
CA ALA A 450 6.37 -4.61 13.42
C ALA A 450 5.10 -4.44 14.29
N THR A 451 4.70 -5.49 15.01
CA THR A 451 3.41 -5.66 15.71
C THR A 451 3.59 -5.78 17.23
N HIS A 452 4.26 -4.82 17.87
CA HIS A 452 4.47 -4.84 19.33
C HIS A 452 3.22 -4.54 20.15
N ALA A 453 2.21 -3.95 19.51
CA ALA A 453 0.92 -3.66 20.09
C ALA A 453 -0.17 -4.32 19.23
N TYR A 454 -1.22 -4.80 19.88
CA TYR A 454 -2.32 -5.50 19.23
C TYR A 454 -3.63 -4.74 19.37
N PRO A 455 -4.52 -4.79 18.36
CA PRO A 455 -5.85 -4.23 18.45
C PRO A 455 -6.65 -4.96 19.54
N ASP A 456 -7.55 -4.25 20.20
CA ASP A 456 -8.42 -4.81 21.23
C ASP A 456 -9.81 -5.12 20.64
N PHE A 457 -10.08 -6.41 20.48
CA PHE A 457 -11.38 -6.95 20.07
C PHE A 457 -12.01 -7.82 21.17
N LYS A 458 -11.59 -7.70 22.45
CA LYS A 458 -11.98 -8.63 23.53
C LYS A 458 -13.49 -8.79 23.73
N GLN A 459 -14.29 -7.81 23.32
CA GLN A 459 -15.76 -7.84 23.42
C GLN A 459 -16.46 -8.07 22.08
N SER A 460 -15.71 -8.27 20.99
CA SER A 460 -16.24 -8.46 19.64
C SER A 460 -16.03 -9.90 19.20
N ALA A 461 -17.12 -10.57 18.81
CA ALA A 461 -17.00 -11.83 18.09
C ALA A 461 -16.36 -11.56 16.70
N PRO A 462 -15.49 -12.46 16.21
CA PRO A 462 -15.01 -12.38 14.84
C PRO A 462 -16.17 -12.36 13.83
N VAL A 463 -16.05 -11.58 12.77
CA VAL A 463 -17.00 -11.61 11.64
C VAL A 463 -16.82 -12.86 10.77
N LEU A 464 -15.64 -13.49 10.86
CA LEU A 464 -15.33 -14.80 10.31
C LEU A 464 -14.41 -15.51 11.30
N GLN A 465 -14.71 -16.77 11.58
CA GLN A 465 -13.86 -17.68 12.33
C GLN A 465 -13.75 -19.00 11.56
N VAL A 466 -12.53 -19.50 11.40
CA VAL A 466 -12.23 -20.79 10.78
C VAL A 466 -11.26 -21.55 11.67
N ASP A 467 -11.71 -22.67 12.21
CA ASP A 467 -10.96 -23.58 13.08
C ASP A 467 -10.46 -24.82 12.33
#